data_AF-M7SWY4-F1
#
_entry.id   AF-M7SWY4-F1
#
_cell.length_a   1.000
_cell.length_b   1.000
_cell.length_c   1.000
_cell.angle_alpha   90.00
_cell.angle_beta   90.00
_cell.angle_gamma   90.00
#
_symmetry.space_group_name_H-M   'P 1'
#
loop_
_entity.id
_entity.type
_entity.pdbx_description
1 polymer ?
#
loop_
_entity_poly.entity_id
_entity_poly.type
_entity_poly.pdbx_seq_one_letter_code
_entity_poly.pdbx_strand_id
1 'polypeptide(L)'
;MHRVVFAAFMMDIIHAAMFGHAADMAPHEIRLPLPCDDDLWSAPNPENLRQRESSFRFYGWKPVSFLDGLKNAIHGREVRTHSFGRMIIMCGLLSVGWHLRHRETHLKWLETSSNSADTREKWCGMLLKAFDDWKSSFDQAMGTIDSETNGPGQISGSNGLIQSAAVLYHLAHISLYIDIVDCQVFAKATRLLGRKVSTRDYTNVVSRMRAWAGQLSTRHAVLHAFRLLYRVLVDPRQKRTTNHINARSVYGIPYSCRSDPDPHRPWVVYYATLSIWSFVRALHQSLNALRPFTMTTSSAQRAPGGIHEYLSNVAKLTELDVASSKVLSDGLPELLDAIGVLSSESHSEILQEAHGRLEVCREMLDSGAP
;
A
#
# COMPACT_ATOMS: atom_id res chain seq x y z
N MET A 1 -10.64 -20.00 -17.29
CA MET A 1 -10.50 -20.42 -15.87
C MET A 1 -9.27 -19.81 -15.17
N HIS A 2 -8.10 -19.68 -15.81
CA HIS A 2 -6.90 -19.13 -15.14
C HIS A 2 -7.10 -17.73 -14.52
N ARG A 3 -7.79 -16.81 -15.20
CA ARG A 3 -8.07 -15.47 -14.66
C ARG A 3 -8.81 -15.49 -13.32
N VAL A 4 -9.68 -16.49 -13.11
CA VAL A 4 -10.42 -16.65 -11.85
C VAL A 4 -9.47 -17.05 -10.71
N VAL A 5 -8.57 -18.01 -10.96
CA VAL A 5 -7.54 -18.41 -9.98
C VAL A 5 -6.66 -17.22 -9.60
N PHE A 6 -6.24 -16.43 -10.59
CA PHE A 6 -5.43 -15.24 -10.36
C PHE A 6 -6.18 -14.11 -9.66
N ALA A 7 -7.48 -13.95 -9.92
CA ALA A 7 -8.31 -13.00 -9.19
C ALA A 7 -8.48 -13.41 -7.72
N ALA A 8 -8.69 -14.71 -7.44
CA ALA A 8 -8.75 -15.23 -6.08
C ALA A 8 -7.39 -15.06 -5.36
N PHE A 9 -6.28 -15.39 -6.02
CA PHE A 9 -4.94 -15.17 -5.49
C PHE A 9 -4.66 -13.71 -5.19
N MET A 10 -5.03 -12.80 -6.11
CA MET A 10 -4.93 -11.36 -5.91
C MET A 10 -5.75 -10.90 -4.70
N MET A 11 -6.97 -11.41 -4.55
CA MET A 11 -7.85 -11.09 -3.41
C MET A 11 -7.21 -11.49 -2.09
N ASP A 12 -6.81 -12.76 -1.99
CA ASP A 12 -6.20 -13.34 -0.80
C ASP A 12 -5.01 -12.52 -0.32
N ILE A 13 -4.04 -12.24 -1.22
CA ILE A 13 -2.83 -11.53 -0.79
C ILE A 13 -3.07 -10.04 -0.51
N ILE A 14 -3.91 -9.36 -1.30
CA ILE A 14 -4.21 -7.94 -1.07
C ILE A 14 -4.93 -7.77 0.26
N HIS A 15 -5.91 -8.62 0.56
CA HIS A 15 -6.65 -8.56 1.81
C HIS A 15 -5.77 -8.95 3.00
N ALA A 16 -4.90 -9.95 2.86
CA ALA A 16 -3.93 -10.30 3.89
C ALA A 16 -3.01 -9.11 4.22
N ALA A 17 -2.47 -8.45 3.19
CA ALA A 17 -1.62 -7.27 3.35
C ALA A 17 -2.36 -6.05 3.93
N MET A 18 -3.64 -5.87 3.60
CA MET A 18 -4.45 -4.72 4.05
C MET A 18 -5.00 -4.87 5.46
N PHE A 19 -5.47 -6.07 5.81
CA PHE A 19 -6.21 -6.31 7.06
C PHE A 19 -5.40 -7.08 8.09
N GLY A 20 -4.24 -7.64 7.72
CA GLY A 20 -3.38 -8.37 8.63
C GLY A 20 -3.84 -9.80 8.93
N HIS A 21 -4.71 -10.39 8.11
CA HIS A 21 -5.09 -11.79 8.23
C HIS A 21 -4.09 -12.70 7.49
N ALA A 22 -4.12 -14.00 7.76
CA ALA A 22 -3.27 -14.96 7.05
C ALA A 22 -3.60 -15.02 5.55
N ALA A 23 -2.60 -15.23 4.71
CA ALA A 23 -2.79 -15.51 3.28
C ALA A 23 -2.85 -17.02 3.08
N ASP A 24 -3.90 -17.52 2.44
CA ASP A 24 -4.13 -18.96 2.24
C ASP A 24 -3.43 -19.50 0.99
N MET A 25 -3.23 -18.68 -0.04
CA MET A 25 -2.62 -19.08 -1.30
C MET A 25 -1.14 -18.71 -1.33
N ALA A 26 -0.27 -19.70 -1.58
CA ALA A 26 1.16 -19.44 -1.77
C ALA A 26 1.54 -19.37 -3.26
N PRO A 27 2.47 -18.49 -3.66
CA PRO A 27 2.80 -18.31 -5.08
C PRO A 27 3.30 -19.60 -5.76
N HIS A 28 4.04 -20.43 -5.03
CA HIS A 28 4.65 -21.67 -5.54
C HIS A 28 3.63 -22.79 -5.85
N GLU A 29 2.40 -22.65 -5.37
CA GLU A 29 1.29 -23.58 -5.61
C GLU A 29 0.61 -23.30 -6.96
N ILE A 30 0.76 -22.09 -7.50
CA ILE A 30 0.10 -21.64 -8.73
C ILE A 30 0.94 -22.03 -9.94
N ARG A 31 0.73 -23.25 -10.44
CA ARG A 31 1.41 -23.80 -11.63
C ARG A 31 0.65 -23.55 -12.93
N LEU A 32 0.20 -22.30 -13.12
CA LEU A 32 -0.57 -21.87 -14.29
C LEU A 32 0.25 -20.89 -15.16
N PRO A 33 0.02 -20.84 -16.48
CA PRO A 33 0.52 -19.74 -17.29
C PRO A 33 -0.14 -18.43 -16.84
N LEU A 34 0.58 -17.31 -17.01
CA LEU A 34 0.03 -15.97 -16.79
C LEU A 34 -1.30 -15.81 -17.56
N PRO A 35 -2.22 -14.96 -17.05
CA PRO A 35 -3.52 -14.78 -17.68
C PRO A 35 -3.38 -14.30 -19.14
N CYS A 36 -4.44 -14.48 -19.93
CA CYS A 36 -4.50 -13.87 -21.25
C CYS A 36 -4.85 -12.38 -21.13
N ASP A 37 -4.59 -11.65 -22.21
CA ASP A 37 -4.96 -10.25 -22.36
C ASP A 37 -6.48 -10.02 -22.29
N ASP A 38 -6.88 -8.80 -21.90
CA ASP A 38 -8.29 -8.42 -21.73
C ASP A 38 -9.09 -8.51 -23.02
N ASP A 39 -8.42 -8.15 -24.11
CA ASP A 39 -8.93 -8.24 -25.46
C ASP A 39 -9.22 -9.70 -25.83
N LEU A 40 -8.31 -10.63 -25.50
CA LEU A 40 -8.54 -12.05 -25.76
C LEU A 40 -9.66 -12.61 -24.88
N TRP A 41 -9.71 -12.17 -23.62
CA TRP A 41 -10.73 -12.59 -22.66
C TRP A 41 -12.14 -12.14 -23.02
N SER A 42 -12.27 -10.93 -23.56
CA SER A 42 -13.55 -10.29 -23.86
C SER A 42 -13.97 -10.44 -25.32
N ALA A 43 -13.33 -11.35 -26.06
CA ALA A 43 -13.62 -11.58 -27.47
C ALA A 43 -15.10 -11.98 -27.65
N PRO A 44 -15.87 -11.27 -28.49
CA PRO A 44 -17.32 -11.45 -28.58
C PRO A 44 -17.72 -12.75 -29.29
N ASN A 45 -16.83 -13.33 -30.09
CA ASN A 45 -17.05 -14.58 -30.82
C ASN A 45 -15.74 -15.38 -30.99
N PRO A 46 -15.85 -16.70 -31.26
CA PRO A 46 -14.68 -17.57 -31.43
C PRO A 46 -13.76 -17.19 -32.60
N GLU A 47 -14.29 -16.60 -33.66
CA GLU A 47 -13.56 -16.17 -34.86
C GLU A 47 -12.54 -15.07 -34.51
N ASN A 48 -13.00 -14.03 -33.82
CA ASN A 48 -12.16 -12.92 -33.35
C ASN A 48 -11.08 -13.42 -32.40
N LEU A 49 -11.42 -14.38 -31.53
CA LEU A 49 -10.45 -15.01 -30.63
C LEU A 49 -9.34 -15.72 -31.43
N ARG A 50 -9.69 -16.58 -32.39
CA ARG A 50 -8.70 -17.29 -33.23
C ARG A 50 -7.82 -16.32 -34.02
N GLN A 51 -8.42 -15.28 -34.60
CA GLN A 51 -7.67 -14.26 -35.33
C GLN A 51 -6.65 -13.58 -34.42
N ARG A 52 -7.08 -13.13 -33.24
CA ARG A 52 -6.22 -12.44 -32.27
C ARG A 52 -5.12 -13.35 -31.71
N GLU A 53 -5.42 -14.62 -31.41
CA GLU A 53 -4.39 -15.61 -31.04
C GLU A 53 -3.36 -15.82 -32.15
N SER A 54 -3.80 -15.89 -33.41
CA SER A 54 -2.90 -16.09 -34.55
C SER A 54 -1.95 -14.90 -34.74
N SER A 55 -2.46 -13.67 -34.58
CA SER A 55 -1.64 -12.45 -34.59
C SER A 55 -0.59 -12.48 -33.48
N PHE A 56 -0.97 -12.83 -32.25
CA PHE A 56 -0.01 -12.91 -31.14
C PHE A 56 1.08 -13.96 -31.37
N ARG A 57 0.73 -15.13 -31.92
CA ARG A 57 1.72 -16.15 -32.28
C ARG A 57 2.64 -15.67 -33.40
N PHE A 58 2.12 -14.94 -34.38
CA PHE A 58 2.91 -14.35 -35.46
C PHE A 58 3.96 -13.35 -34.94
N TYR A 59 3.60 -12.51 -33.97
CA TYR A 59 4.54 -11.62 -33.28
C TYR A 59 5.45 -12.33 -32.25
N GLY A 60 5.42 -13.68 -32.21
CA GLY A 60 6.29 -14.48 -31.36
C GLY A 60 5.91 -14.49 -29.88
N TRP A 61 4.70 -14.06 -29.51
CA TRP A 61 4.27 -14.07 -28.12
C TRP A 61 3.97 -15.50 -27.67
N LYS A 62 4.68 -15.95 -26.62
CA LYS A 62 4.45 -17.24 -25.96
C LYS A 62 3.92 -17.01 -24.54
N PRO A 63 2.93 -17.80 -24.08
CA PRO A 63 2.49 -17.76 -22.69
C PRO A 63 3.65 -18.07 -21.74
N VAL A 64 3.87 -17.19 -20.77
CA VAL A 64 4.90 -17.36 -19.73
C VAL A 64 4.25 -18.00 -18.51
N SER A 65 4.89 -19.02 -17.92
CA SER A 65 4.46 -19.59 -16.63
C SER A 65 4.48 -18.52 -15.53
N PHE A 66 3.49 -18.49 -14.65
CA PHE A 66 3.47 -17.53 -13.53
C PHE A 66 4.74 -17.63 -12.68
N LEU A 67 5.21 -18.84 -12.38
CA LEU A 67 6.42 -19.05 -11.57
C LEU A 67 7.68 -18.55 -12.29
N ASP A 68 7.77 -18.72 -13.60
CA ASP A 68 8.90 -18.21 -14.39
C ASP A 68 8.86 -16.69 -14.49
N GLY A 69 7.67 -16.11 -14.68
CA GLY A 69 7.46 -14.67 -14.64
C GLY A 69 7.85 -14.07 -13.28
N LEU A 70 7.40 -14.69 -12.19
CA LEU A 70 7.74 -14.23 -10.84
C LEU A 70 9.24 -14.35 -10.55
N LYS A 71 9.87 -15.47 -10.95
CA LYS A 71 11.32 -15.64 -10.86
C LYS A 71 12.04 -14.57 -11.67
N ASN A 72 11.60 -14.27 -12.88
CA ASN A 72 12.19 -13.23 -13.71
C ASN A 72 12.08 -11.85 -13.04
N ALA A 73 10.90 -11.50 -12.51
CA ALA A 73 10.67 -10.25 -11.81
C ALA A 73 11.58 -10.08 -10.59
N ILE A 74 11.74 -11.12 -9.75
CA ILE A 74 12.64 -11.09 -8.59
C ILE A 74 14.10 -10.81 -8.98
N HIS A 75 14.52 -11.30 -10.15
CA HIS A 75 15.89 -11.12 -10.66
C HIS A 75 16.03 -9.90 -11.59
N GLY A 76 15.03 -9.00 -11.64
CA GLY A 76 15.05 -7.80 -12.46
C GLY A 76 15.04 -8.08 -13.97
N ARG A 77 14.55 -9.25 -14.39
CA ARG A 77 14.36 -9.59 -15.80
C ARG A 77 12.95 -9.22 -16.25
N GLU A 78 12.85 -8.66 -17.45
CA GLU A 78 11.58 -8.23 -18.03
C GLU A 78 10.59 -9.41 -18.12
N VAL A 79 9.36 -9.19 -17.63
CA VAL A 79 8.23 -10.10 -17.81
C VAL A 79 7.29 -9.51 -18.84
N ARG A 80 7.37 -10.02 -20.08
CA ARG A 80 6.53 -9.55 -21.18
C ARG A 80 5.09 -10.08 -21.04
N THR A 81 4.23 -9.22 -20.50
CA THR A 81 2.81 -9.50 -20.33
C THR A 81 1.98 -8.21 -20.42
N HIS A 82 0.68 -8.37 -20.65
CA HIS A 82 -0.34 -7.32 -20.62
C HIS A 82 -0.58 -6.79 -19.20
N SER A 83 -1.34 -5.69 -19.08
CA SER A 83 -1.60 -4.95 -17.84
C SER A 83 -2.02 -5.84 -16.66
N PHE A 84 -3.07 -6.66 -16.83
CA PHE A 84 -3.56 -7.55 -15.78
C PHE A 84 -2.51 -8.58 -15.34
N GLY A 85 -1.79 -9.20 -16.29
CA GLY A 85 -0.68 -10.08 -15.97
C GLY A 85 0.46 -9.38 -15.21
N ARG A 86 0.74 -8.10 -15.51
CA ARG A 86 1.72 -7.31 -14.74
C ARG A 86 1.24 -7.11 -13.30
N MET A 87 -0.04 -6.80 -13.10
CA MET A 87 -0.62 -6.68 -11.75
C MET A 87 -0.51 -8.00 -10.97
N ILE A 88 -0.74 -9.14 -11.63
CA ILE A 88 -0.55 -10.46 -11.03
C ILE A 88 0.90 -10.73 -10.61
N ILE A 89 1.88 -10.30 -11.41
CA ILE A 89 3.29 -10.39 -11.03
C ILE A 89 3.57 -9.57 -9.77
N MET A 90 3.02 -8.36 -9.65
CA MET A 90 3.16 -7.53 -8.45
C MET A 90 2.55 -8.20 -7.21
N CYS A 91 1.35 -8.76 -7.34
CA CYS A 91 0.72 -9.55 -6.28
C CYS A 91 1.56 -10.78 -5.91
N GLY A 92 2.20 -11.42 -6.90
CA GLY A 92 3.18 -12.48 -6.68
C GLY A 92 4.37 -12.03 -5.84
N LEU A 93 4.98 -10.89 -6.17
CA LEU A 93 6.10 -10.32 -5.41
C LEU A 93 5.68 -9.95 -3.98
N LEU A 94 4.51 -9.31 -3.83
CA LEU A 94 3.91 -9.00 -2.53
C LEU A 94 3.70 -10.28 -1.69
N SER A 95 3.17 -11.33 -2.32
CA SER A 95 2.91 -12.62 -1.67
C SER A 95 4.20 -13.31 -1.20
N VAL A 96 5.26 -13.26 -2.01
CA VAL A 96 6.59 -13.75 -1.59
C VAL A 96 7.06 -12.99 -0.34
N GLY A 97 6.97 -11.66 -0.34
CA GLY A 97 7.35 -10.84 0.81
C GLY A 97 6.54 -11.15 2.06
N TRP A 98 5.22 -11.32 1.90
CA TRP A 98 4.31 -11.68 2.97
C TRP A 98 4.68 -13.02 3.61
N HIS A 99 4.83 -14.08 2.80
CA HIS A 99 5.14 -15.43 3.28
C HIS A 99 6.53 -15.52 3.92
N LEU A 100 7.54 -14.83 3.37
CA LEU A 100 8.89 -14.78 3.97
C LEU A 100 8.88 -14.10 5.34
N ARG A 101 8.17 -12.97 5.49
CA ARG A 101 8.01 -12.25 6.75
C ARG A 101 7.27 -13.10 7.81
N HIS A 102 6.22 -13.81 7.42
CA HIS A 102 5.47 -14.67 8.33
C HIS A 102 6.29 -15.86 8.80
N ARG A 103 6.98 -16.55 7.88
CA ARG A 103 7.89 -17.66 8.22
C ARG A 103 8.96 -17.22 9.21
N GLU A 104 9.56 -16.05 9.02
CA GLU A 104 10.54 -15.50 9.96
C GLU A 104 9.97 -15.30 11.36
N THR A 105 8.74 -14.77 11.44
CA THR A 105 8.05 -14.55 12.72
C THR A 105 7.85 -15.86 13.47
N HIS A 106 7.46 -16.94 12.76
CA HIS A 106 7.37 -18.28 13.33
C HIS A 106 8.73 -18.82 13.81
N LEU A 107 9.80 -18.65 13.02
CA LEU A 107 11.15 -19.11 13.39
C LEU A 107 11.72 -18.36 14.58
N LYS A 108 11.44 -17.05 14.70
CA LYS A 108 11.82 -16.24 15.85
C LYS A 108 11.14 -16.72 17.13
N TRP A 109 9.88 -17.15 17.03
CA TRP A 109 9.15 -17.73 18.16
C TRP A 109 9.75 -19.05 18.64
N LEU A 110 10.29 -19.87 17.74
CA LEU A 110 10.97 -21.12 18.06
C LEU A 110 12.42 -20.94 18.56
N GLU A 111 12.89 -19.70 18.75
CA GLU A 111 14.27 -19.36 19.14
C GLU A 111 15.37 -20.00 18.26
N THR A 112 15.01 -20.52 17.09
CA THR A 112 15.89 -21.33 16.22
C THR A 112 16.74 -20.46 15.28
N SER A 113 16.62 -19.13 15.39
CA SER A 113 17.10 -18.21 14.36
C SER A 113 18.37 -17.46 14.78
N SER A 114 19.53 -18.06 14.55
CA SER A 114 20.84 -17.46 14.85
C SER A 114 21.40 -16.55 13.75
N ASN A 115 20.88 -16.62 12.51
CA ASN A 115 21.40 -15.90 11.32
C ASN A 115 20.31 -15.13 10.51
N SER A 116 19.17 -14.75 11.12
CA SER A 116 18.02 -14.20 10.37
C SER A 116 18.17 -12.77 9.86
N ALA A 117 18.86 -11.88 10.57
CA ALA A 117 18.80 -10.44 10.28
C ALA A 117 19.41 -10.08 8.92
N ASP A 118 20.64 -10.53 8.63
CA ASP A 118 21.31 -10.29 7.36
C ASP A 118 20.59 -10.97 6.19
N THR A 119 20.06 -12.16 6.44
CA THR A 119 19.27 -12.90 5.45
C THR A 119 18.01 -12.12 5.11
N ARG A 120 17.37 -11.52 6.11
CA ARG A 120 16.19 -10.66 5.96
C ARG A 120 16.46 -9.44 5.12
N GLU A 121 17.50 -8.69 5.47
CA GLU A 121 17.86 -7.48 4.74
C GLU A 121 18.14 -7.76 3.26
N LYS A 122 18.82 -8.88 2.96
CA LYS A 122 19.08 -9.31 1.58
C LYS A 122 17.80 -9.58 0.79
N TRP A 123 16.87 -10.39 1.31
CA TRP A 123 15.65 -10.71 0.55
C TRP A 123 14.69 -9.53 0.48
N CYS A 124 14.61 -8.69 1.52
CA CYS A 124 13.84 -7.44 1.45
C CYS A 124 14.42 -6.50 0.38
N GLY A 125 15.74 -6.33 0.32
CA GLY A 125 16.40 -5.51 -0.70
C GLY A 125 16.14 -6.01 -2.12
N MET A 126 16.17 -7.33 -2.34
CA MET A 126 15.80 -7.93 -3.62
C MET A 126 14.34 -7.64 -3.99
N LEU A 127 13.40 -7.75 -3.05
CA LEU A 127 11.98 -7.47 -3.30
C LEU A 127 11.72 -5.99 -3.58
N LEU A 128 12.34 -5.07 -2.83
CA LEU A 128 12.22 -3.63 -3.07
C LEU A 128 12.67 -3.29 -4.49
N LYS A 129 13.84 -3.78 -4.90
CA LYS A 129 14.31 -3.60 -6.27
C LYS A 129 13.34 -4.20 -7.29
N ALA A 130 12.80 -5.39 -7.04
CA ALA A 130 11.82 -6.01 -7.92
C ALA A 130 10.52 -5.20 -8.03
N PHE A 131 10.07 -4.56 -6.95
CA PHE A 131 8.93 -3.64 -6.99
C PHE A 131 9.22 -2.40 -7.85
N ASP A 132 10.41 -1.81 -7.73
CA ASP A 132 10.85 -0.67 -8.54
C ASP A 132 10.94 -1.02 -10.03
N ASP A 133 11.61 -2.14 -10.35
CA ASP A 133 11.76 -2.66 -11.70
C ASP A 133 10.37 -2.95 -12.32
N TRP A 134 9.47 -3.57 -11.54
CA TRP A 134 8.09 -3.81 -11.95
C TRP A 134 7.35 -2.50 -12.27
N LYS A 135 7.44 -1.50 -11.38
CA LYS A 135 6.70 -0.24 -11.53
C LYS A 135 7.20 0.54 -12.75
N SER A 136 8.51 0.59 -12.95
CA SER A 136 9.14 1.19 -14.13
C SER A 136 8.67 0.49 -15.41
N SER A 137 8.68 -0.85 -15.42
CA SER A 137 8.23 -1.65 -16.56
C SER A 137 6.72 -1.48 -16.84
N PHE A 138 5.89 -1.36 -15.79
CA PHE A 138 4.46 -1.09 -15.93
C PHE A 138 4.19 0.29 -16.54
N ASP A 139 4.85 1.34 -16.03
CA ASP A 139 4.67 2.70 -16.52
C ASP A 139 5.13 2.88 -17.97
N GLN A 140 6.23 2.24 -18.35
CA GLN A 140 6.70 2.22 -19.74
C GLN A 140 5.66 1.58 -20.66
N ALA A 141 5.12 0.42 -20.29
CA ALA A 141 4.13 -0.29 -21.08
C ALA A 141 2.80 0.49 -21.21
N MET A 142 2.38 1.21 -20.17
CA MET A 142 1.17 2.04 -20.24
C MET A 142 1.40 3.34 -21.02
N GLY A 143 2.57 3.96 -20.87
CA GLY A 143 2.92 5.19 -21.61
C GLY A 143 3.03 4.97 -23.12
N THR A 144 3.46 3.79 -23.57
CA THR A 144 3.43 3.42 -24.99
C THR A 144 2.01 3.25 -25.51
N ILE A 145 1.11 2.65 -24.73
CA ILE A 145 -0.30 2.47 -25.11
C ILE A 145 -0.99 3.83 -25.27
N ASP A 146 -0.81 4.74 -24.32
CA ASP A 146 -1.39 6.10 -24.36
C ASP A 146 -0.88 6.92 -25.56
N SER A 147 0.36 6.69 -26.00
CA SER A 147 0.97 7.41 -27.14
C SER A 147 0.52 6.89 -28.50
N GLU A 148 0.21 5.59 -28.60
CA GLU A 148 -0.25 4.95 -29.83
C GLU A 148 -1.76 5.13 -30.06
N THR A 149 -2.54 5.36 -28.99
CA THR A 149 -4.02 5.49 -29.06
C THR A 149 -4.50 6.95 -28.96
N ASN A 150 -4.22 7.78 -29.97
CA ASN A 150 -4.83 9.11 -30.15
C ASN A 150 -6.32 9.07 -30.60
N GLY A 151 -7.09 8.09 -30.13
CA GLY A 151 -8.53 7.92 -30.40
C GLY A 151 -9.36 7.96 -29.11
N PRO A 152 -10.66 8.29 -29.16
CA PRO A 152 -11.46 8.46 -27.96
C PRO A 152 -11.68 7.11 -27.26
N GLY A 153 -11.09 6.97 -26.06
CA GLY A 153 -11.61 6.11 -24.99
C GLY A 153 -11.55 4.60 -25.20
N GLN A 154 -10.38 4.04 -25.55
CA GLN A 154 -10.10 2.65 -25.18
C GLN A 154 -10.00 2.59 -23.65
N ILE A 155 -11.06 2.08 -23.02
CA ILE A 155 -11.12 1.81 -21.59
C ILE A 155 -9.96 0.87 -21.28
N SER A 156 -8.92 1.37 -20.60
CA SER A 156 -7.89 0.50 -20.01
C SER A 156 -8.60 -0.65 -19.31
N GLY A 157 -8.34 -1.87 -19.75
CA GLY A 157 -8.96 -3.06 -19.19
C GLY A 157 -8.75 -3.17 -17.68
N SER A 158 -9.57 -3.98 -17.02
CA SER A 158 -9.58 -4.08 -15.55
C SER A 158 -8.22 -4.56 -15.03
N ASN A 159 -7.53 -3.69 -14.28
CA ASN A 159 -6.26 -4.00 -13.62
C ASN A 159 -6.42 -4.95 -12.41
N GLY A 160 -7.62 -5.47 -12.18
CA GLY A 160 -7.95 -6.37 -11.07
C GLY A 160 -8.64 -5.65 -9.91
N LEU A 161 -8.35 -6.07 -8.67
CA LEU A 161 -9.03 -5.56 -7.48
C LEU A 161 -8.60 -4.15 -7.10
N ILE A 162 -7.29 -3.89 -7.11
CA ILE A 162 -6.74 -2.54 -7.02
C ILE A 162 -6.47 -2.06 -8.44
N GLN A 163 -7.25 -1.08 -8.90
CA GLN A 163 -7.16 -0.62 -10.28
C GLN A 163 -5.90 0.23 -10.55
N SER A 164 -5.35 0.84 -9.50
CA SER A 164 -4.17 1.70 -9.61
C SER A 164 -2.87 0.95 -9.28
N ALA A 165 -2.05 0.72 -10.30
CA ALA A 165 -0.71 0.15 -10.13
C ALA A 165 0.17 0.94 -9.15
N ALA A 166 0.00 2.27 -9.09
CA ALA A 166 0.73 3.12 -8.14
C ALA A 166 0.28 2.90 -6.69
N VAL A 167 -1.01 2.66 -6.46
CA VAL A 167 -1.52 2.33 -5.12
C VAL A 167 -1.00 0.97 -4.67
N LEU A 168 -1.07 -0.05 -5.55
CA LEU A 168 -0.53 -1.39 -5.24
C LEU A 168 0.98 -1.36 -4.97
N TYR A 169 1.73 -0.60 -5.78
CA TYR A 169 3.16 -0.37 -5.60
C TYR A 169 3.51 0.16 -4.21
N HIS A 170 2.86 1.26 -3.80
CA HIS A 170 3.15 1.87 -2.50
C HIS A 170 2.62 1.01 -1.35
N LEU A 171 1.45 0.36 -1.51
CA LEU A 171 0.94 -0.60 -0.54
C LEU A 171 1.95 -1.72 -0.27
N ALA A 172 2.55 -2.29 -1.32
CA ALA A 172 3.52 -3.37 -1.15
C ALA A 172 4.76 -2.97 -0.34
N HIS A 173 5.25 -1.74 -0.57
CA HIS A 173 6.35 -1.17 0.21
C HIS A 173 5.97 -0.95 1.69
N ILE A 174 4.76 -0.44 1.92
CA ILE A 174 4.22 -0.23 3.27
C ILE A 174 4.09 -1.57 3.99
N SER A 175 3.39 -2.54 3.39
CA SER A 175 3.11 -3.84 4.01
C SER A 175 4.36 -4.71 4.22
N LEU A 176 5.46 -4.44 3.52
CA LEU A 176 6.72 -5.17 3.72
C LEU A 176 7.32 -4.87 5.11
N TYR A 177 7.16 -3.65 5.61
CA TYR A 177 7.82 -3.19 6.85
C TYR A 177 6.87 -2.70 7.95
N ILE A 178 5.61 -2.46 7.62
CA ILE A 178 4.61 -1.97 8.57
C ILE A 178 3.58 -3.06 8.79
N ASP A 179 3.20 -3.30 10.04
CA ASP A 179 2.10 -4.20 10.40
C ASP A 179 0.86 -3.38 10.74
N ILE A 180 -0.22 -3.54 9.96
CA ILE A 180 -1.47 -2.84 10.26
C ILE A 180 -2.02 -3.23 11.64
N VAL A 181 -1.82 -4.48 12.08
CA VAL A 181 -2.31 -4.96 13.37
C VAL A 181 -1.58 -4.27 14.51
N ASP A 182 -0.24 -4.18 14.45
CA ASP A 182 0.53 -3.47 15.47
C ASP A 182 0.17 -1.97 15.47
N CYS A 183 -0.01 -1.34 14.31
CA CYS A 183 -0.49 0.03 14.20
C CYS A 183 -1.86 0.23 14.87
N GLN A 184 -2.83 -0.67 14.64
CA GLN A 184 -4.15 -0.60 15.24
C GLN A 184 -4.13 -0.83 16.76
N VAL A 185 -3.36 -1.81 17.25
CA VAL A 185 -3.16 -2.02 18.70
C VAL A 185 -2.51 -0.79 19.32
N PHE A 186 -1.49 -0.22 18.67
CA PHE A 186 -0.82 0.99 19.14
C PHE A 186 -1.78 2.19 19.20
N ALA A 187 -2.75 2.24 18.28
CA ALA A 187 -3.90 3.13 18.27
C ALA A 187 -5.06 2.71 19.19
N LYS A 188 -4.79 1.89 20.21
CA LYS A 188 -5.73 1.47 21.27
C LYS A 188 -6.92 0.63 20.77
N ALA A 189 -6.73 -0.18 19.73
CA ALA A 189 -7.77 -1.13 19.33
C ALA A 189 -8.07 -2.11 20.46
N THR A 190 -9.37 -2.28 20.77
CA THR A 190 -9.85 -3.13 21.87
C THR A 190 -10.15 -4.55 21.42
N ARG A 191 -10.47 -4.73 20.12
CA ARG A 191 -10.72 -6.00 19.47
C ARG A 191 -10.15 -5.96 18.06
N LEU A 192 -9.46 -7.02 17.65
CA LEU A 192 -8.90 -7.18 16.30
C LEU A 192 -8.98 -8.65 15.90
N LEU A 193 -9.27 -8.94 14.63
CA LEU A 193 -9.32 -10.32 14.08
C LEU A 193 -10.15 -11.28 14.97
N GLY A 194 -11.30 -10.81 15.47
CA GLY A 194 -12.20 -11.57 16.34
C GLY A 194 -11.77 -11.68 17.82
N ARG A 195 -10.55 -11.32 18.20
CA ARG A 195 -10.04 -11.44 19.58
C ARG A 195 -9.96 -10.10 20.33
N LYS A 196 -10.15 -10.13 21.65
CA LYS A 196 -9.90 -8.97 22.52
C LYS A 196 -8.39 -8.73 22.64
N VAL A 197 -7.99 -7.47 22.63
CA VAL A 197 -6.60 -7.04 22.83
C VAL A 197 -6.37 -6.87 24.34
N SER A 198 -5.44 -7.64 24.90
CA SER A 198 -5.10 -7.55 26.32
C SER A 198 -4.13 -6.39 26.60
N THR A 199 -4.04 -5.95 27.85
CA THR A 199 -3.02 -4.98 28.28
C THR A 199 -1.60 -5.47 27.96
N ARG A 200 -1.35 -6.78 28.09
CA ARG A 200 -0.06 -7.39 27.75
C ARG A 200 0.24 -7.29 26.25
N ASP A 201 -0.77 -7.51 25.39
CA ASP A 201 -0.61 -7.33 23.94
C ASP A 201 -0.22 -5.88 23.62
N TYR A 202 -0.91 -4.92 24.25
CA TYR A 202 -0.61 -3.50 24.08
C TYR A 202 0.82 -3.15 24.51
N THR A 203 1.27 -3.57 25.70
CA THR A 203 2.64 -3.26 26.17
C THR A 203 3.71 -3.85 25.26
N ASN A 204 3.48 -5.06 24.75
CA ASN A 204 4.39 -5.71 23.81
C ASN A 204 4.46 -4.95 22.48
N VAL A 205 3.31 -4.50 21.96
CA VAL A 205 3.25 -3.67 20.75
C VAL A 205 3.98 -2.35 20.95
N VAL A 206 3.74 -1.64 22.06
CA VAL A 206 4.43 -0.37 22.36
C VAL A 206 5.96 -0.54 22.35
N SER A 207 6.47 -1.60 22.96
CA SER A 207 7.90 -1.92 22.94
C SER A 207 8.42 -2.17 21.51
N ARG A 208 7.70 -2.98 20.72
CA ARG A 208 8.05 -3.23 19.32
C ARG A 208 8.02 -1.96 18.46
N MET A 209 7.00 -1.13 18.61
CA MET A 209 6.81 0.09 17.82
C MET A 209 7.93 1.12 18.08
N ARG A 210 8.43 1.22 19.31
CA ARG A 210 9.60 2.07 19.62
C ARG A 210 10.86 1.59 18.91
N ALA A 211 11.14 0.29 18.96
CA ALA A 211 12.28 -0.28 18.24
C ALA A 211 12.13 -0.16 16.71
N TRP A 212 10.90 -0.36 16.21
CA TRP A 212 10.55 -0.24 14.80
C TRP A 212 10.75 1.19 14.27
N ALA A 213 10.36 2.22 15.02
CA ALA A 213 10.52 3.61 14.59
C ALA A 213 11.98 4.05 14.41
N GLY A 214 12.93 3.39 15.07
CA GLY A 214 14.36 3.66 14.91
C GLY A 214 14.98 3.14 13.60
N GLN A 215 14.30 2.25 12.88
CA GLN A 215 14.86 1.53 11.73
C GLN A 215 14.82 2.38 10.43
N LEU A 216 15.85 2.25 9.60
CA LEU A 216 15.91 2.91 8.29
C LEU A 216 14.80 2.41 7.35
N SER A 217 14.53 1.10 7.37
CA SER A 217 13.46 0.46 6.59
C SER A 217 12.09 1.03 6.90
N THR A 218 11.84 1.42 8.16
CA THR A 218 10.60 2.05 8.59
C THR A 218 10.41 3.41 7.93
N ARG A 219 11.47 4.24 7.90
CA ARG A 219 11.42 5.56 7.26
C ARG A 219 11.13 5.46 5.77
N HIS A 220 11.75 4.46 5.12
CA HIS A 220 11.47 4.14 3.72
C HIS A 220 9.99 3.79 3.49
N ALA A 221 9.42 2.89 4.30
CA ALA A 221 8.01 2.54 4.20
C ALA A 221 7.06 3.71 4.49
N VAL A 222 7.38 4.56 5.48
CA VAL A 222 6.62 5.77 5.81
C VAL A 222 6.66 6.77 4.64
N LEU A 223 7.80 6.95 3.98
CA LEU A 223 7.89 7.77 2.77
C LEU A 223 6.98 7.24 1.65
N HIS A 224 6.87 5.92 1.50
CA HIS A 224 5.91 5.30 0.58
C HIS A 224 4.45 5.54 1.00
N ALA A 225 4.14 5.61 2.31
CA ALA A 225 2.83 6.04 2.80
C ALA A 225 2.50 7.48 2.39
N PHE A 226 3.45 8.42 2.52
CA PHE A 226 3.27 9.80 2.02
C PHE A 226 3.07 9.86 0.50
N ARG A 227 3.87 9.12 -0.27
CA ARG A 227 3.74 9.05 -1.73
C ARG A 227 2.39 8.46 -2.15
N LEU A 228 1.87 7.47 -1.41
CA LEU A 228 0.53 6.92 -1.60
C LEU A 228 -0.54 7.99 -1.38
N LEU A 229 -0.52 8.68 -0.24
CA LEU A 229 -1.48 9.73 0.08
C LEU A 229 -1.43 10.87 -0.94
N TYR A 230 -0.24 11.29 -1.34
CA TYR A 230 -0.06 12.27 -2.41
C TYR A 230 -0.71 11.79 -3.73
N ARG A 231 -0.47 10.52 -4.10
CA ARG A 231 -0.99 9.95 -5.35
C ARG A 231 -2.52 9.87 -5.39
N VAL A 232 -3.18 9.74 -4.23
CA VAL A 232 -4.64 9.63 -4.12
C VAL A 232 -5.29 11.00 -3.91
N LEU A 233 -4.74 11.84 -3.03
CA LEU A 233 -5.40 13.05 -2.54
C LEU A 233 -4.97 14.32 -3.28
N VAL A 234 -3.79 14.31 -3.90
CA VAL A 234 -3.15 15.53 -4.44
C VAL A 234 -2.94 15.45 -5.96
N ASP A 235 -2.44 14.32 -6.46
CA ASP A 235 -1.94 14.23 -7.83
C ASP A 235 -3.02 14.62 -8.88
N PRO A 236 -2.78 15.68 -9.68
CA PRO A 236 -3.76 16.18 -10.64
C PRO A 236 -4.05 15.20 -11.78
N ARG A 237 -3.21 14.18 -12.03
CA ARG A 237 -3.47 13.15 -13.05
C ARG A 237 -4.74 12.33 -12.74
N GLN A 238 -5.14 12.21 -11.47
CA GLN A 238 -6.39 11.54 -11.06
C GLN A 238 -7.65 12.35 -11.39
N LYS A 239 -7.53 13.67 -11.60
CA LYS A 239 -8.66 14.55 -11.96
C LYS A 239 -9.22 14.28 -13.35
N ARG A 240 -8.45 13.63 -14.23
CA ARG A 240 -8.87 13.31 -15.61
C ARG A 240 -9.75 12.05 -15.69
N THR A 241 -9.61 11.12 -14.76
CA THR A 241 -10.39 9.88 -14.71
C THR A 241 -11.72 10.05 -13.99
N THR A 242 -11.85 11.09 -13.16
CA THR A 242 -13.05 11.35 -12.37
C THR A 242 -13.69 12.65 -12.84
N ASN A 243 -14.77 12.57 -13.63
CA ASN A 243 -15.64 13.70 -13.97
C ASN A 243 -16.42 14.23 -12.74
N HIS A 244 -15.85 14.15 -11.53
CA HIS A 244 -16.42 14.69 -10.30
C HIS A 244 -16.15 16.19 -10.22
N ILE A 245 -16.85 16.91 -11.10
CA ILE A 245 -17.04 18.36 -11.01
C ILE A 245 -17.94 18.57 -9.77
N ASN A 246 -17.37 19.10 -8.67
CA ASN A 246 -18.05 19.80 -7.55
C ASN A 246 -17.95 19.24 -6.12
N ALA A 247 -17.30 18.09 -5.84
CA ALA A 247 -17.06 17.68 -4.45
C ALA A 247 -15.69 18.19 -3.97
N ARG A 248 -15.58 19.46 -3.62
CA ARG A 248 -14.42 19.95 -2.87
C ARG A 248 -14.69 19.73 -1.39
N SER A 249 -13.91 18.85 -0.77
CA SER A 249 -13.84 18.73 0.69
C SER A 249 -13.48 20.07 1.32
N VAL A 250 -13.78 20.24 2.61
CA VAL A 250 -13.37 21.40 3.45
C VAL A 250 -11.86 21.70 3.31
N TYR A 251 -11.06 20.68 3.02
CA TYR A 251 -9.61 20.77 2.83
C TYR A 251 -9.17 20.98 1.37
N GLY A 252 -10.10 21.24 0.44
CA GLY A 252 -9.81 21.43 -0.98
C GLY A 252 -9.39 20.15 -1.72
N ILE A 253 -9.58 18.99 -1.11
CA ILE A 253 -9.19 17.68 -1.64
C ILE A 253 -10.23 17.21 -2.68
N PRO A 254 -9.83 16.90 -3.93
CA PRO A 254 -10.71 16.42 -5.00
C PRO A 254 -10.83 14.88 -4.97
N TYR A 255 -11.13 14.31 -3.80
CA TYR A 255 -11.27 12.87 -3.58
C TYR A 255 -12.47 12.64 -2.65
N SER A 256 -13.25 11.59 -2.91
CA SER A 256 -14.35 11.17 -2.02
C SER A 256 -14.32 9.65 -1.85
N CYS A 257 -14.33 9.19 -0.60
CA CYS A 257 -14.40 7.77 -0.29
C CYS A 257 -15.75 7.16 -0.71
N ARG A 258 -16.82 7.96 -0.76
CA ARG A 258 -18.17 7.49 -1.09
C ARG A 258 -18.33 7.14 -2.57
N SER A 259 -17.65 7.88 -3.45
CA SER A 259 -17.75 7.70 -4.90
C SER A 259 -16.52 7.03 -5.51
N ASP A 260 -15.63 6.45 -4.70
CA ASP A 260 -14.45 5.76 -5.21
C ASP A 260 -14.87 4.47 -5.95
N PRO A 261 -14.48 4.28 -7.23
CA PRO A 261 -14.75 3.04 -7.95
C PRO A 261 -13.96 1.83 -7.43
N ASP A 262 -12.88 2.05 -6.67
CA ASP A 262 -12.06 1.01 -6.05
C ASP A 262 -12.34 0.92 -4.54
N PRO A 263 -13.05 -0.12 -4.07
CA PRO A 263 -13.41 -0.24 -2.66
C PRO A 263 -12.21 -0.45 -1.73
N HIS A 264 -11.04 -0.84 -2.24
CA HIS A 264 -9.84 -1.03 -1.44
C HIS A 264 -9.13 0.29 -1.15
N ARG A 265 -9.23 1.26 -2.06
CA ARG A 265 -8.44 2.50 -1.98
C ARG A 265 -8.70 3.31 -0.70
N PRO A 266 -9.95 3.52 -0.24
CA PRO A 266 -10.19 4.20 1.04
C PRO A 266 -9.50 3.53 2.22
N TRP A 267 -9.48 2.19 2.28
CA TRP A 267 -8.79 1.46 3.34
C TRP A 267 -7.26 1.61 3.23
N VAL A 268 -6.71 1.58 2.02
CA VAL A 268 -5.26 1.78 1.82
C VAL A 268 -4.85 3.22 2.22
N VAL A 269 -5.70 4.22 1.99
CA VAL A 269 -5.51 5.58 2.50
C VAL A 269 -5.49 5.61 4.03
N TYR A 270 -6.44 4.92 4.68
CA TYR A 270 -6.45 4.77 6.13
C TYR A 270 -5.17 4.09 6.65
N TYR A 271 -4.75 2.98 6.03
CA TYR A 271 -3.53 2.26 6.42
C TYR A 271 -2.28 3.16 6.31
N ALA A 272 -2.14 3.91 5.21
CA ALA A 272 -1.05 4.86 5.06
C ALA A 272 -1.06 5.95 6.16
N THR A 273 -2.23 6.53 6.45
CA THR A 273 -2.39 7.54 7.51
C THR A 273 -2.07 6.98 8.90
N LEU A 274 -2.58 5.80 9.23
CA LEU A 274 -2.31 5.15 10.51
C LEU A 274 -0.83 4.78 10.65
N SER A 275 -0.17 4.39 9.57
CA SER A 275 1.26 4.12 9.52
C SER A 275 2.09 5.35 9.86
N ILE A 276 1.77 6.50 9.25
CA ILE A 276 2.44 7.78 9.51
C ILE A 276 2.22 8.21 10.97
N TRP A 277 0.97 8.16 11.46
CA TRP A 277 0.67 8.49 12.84
C TRP A 277 1.45 7.61 13.83
N SER A 278 1.47 6.30 13.58
CA SER A 278 2.15 5.33 14.44
C SER A 278 3.65 5.61 14.50
N PHE A 279 4.25 5.94 13.35
CA PHE A 279 5.67 6.30 13.26
C PHE A 279 6.00 7.55 14.06
N VAL A 280 5.26 8.65 13.83
CA VAL A 280 5.49 9.93 14.53
C VAL A 280 5.33 9.76 16.04
N ARG A 281 4.27 9.07 16.47
CA ARG A 281 4.03 8.84 17.90
C ARG A 281 5.12 7.95 18.53
N ALA A 282 5.56 6.89 17.85
CA ALA A 282 6.63 6.03 18.35
C ALA A 282 7.98 6.78 18.43
N LEU A 283 8.29 7.65 17.47
CA LEU A 283 9.46 8.54 17.53
C LEU A 283 9.39 9.49 18.73
N HIS A 284 8.26 10.14 18.96
CA HIS A 284 8.06 11.03 20.11
C HIS A 284 8.25 10.29 21.44
N GLN A 285 7.68 9.08 21.57
CA GLN A 285 7.87 8.27 22.78
C GLN A 285 9.32 7.86 23.00
N SER A 286 10.08 7.58 21.94
CA SER A 286 11.50 7.24 22.04
C SER A 286 12.35 8.45 22.45
N LEU A 287 12.02 9.65 21.98
CA LEU A 287 12.73 10.88 22.32
C LEU A 287 12.42 11.35 23.76
N ASN A 288 11.16 11.22 24.18
CA ASN A 288 10.69 11.66 25.50
C ASN A 288 11.03 10.66 26.62
N ALA A 289 11.37 9.41 26.32
CA ALA A 289 11.93 8.49 27.32
C ALA A 289 13.25 8.98 27.94
N LEU A 290 13.92 9.96 27.31
CA LEU A 290 15.20 10.53 27.74
C LEU A 290 15.07 11.92 28.39
N ARG A 291 13.88 12.53 28.49
CA ARG A 291 13.68 13.86 29.11
C ARG A 291 12.32 14.02 29.81
N PRO A 292 12.25 14.61 31.03
CA PRO A 292 11.00 15.04 31.63
C PRO A 292 10.31 16.12 30.79
N PHE A 293 8.99 16.02 30.76
CA PHE A 293 8.02 16.72 29.93
C PHE A 293 8.17 18.25 29.90
N THR A 294 8.26 18.83 28.70
CA THR A 294 7.81 20.20 28.38
C THR A 294 7.35 20.22 26.92
N MET A 295 6.05 20.00 26.68
CA MET A 295 5.47 20.48 25.42
C MET A 295 5.31 21.99 25.55
N THR A 296 6.09 22.75 24.77
CA THR A 296 5.60 24.04 24.32
C THR A 296 4.38 23.75 23.45
N THR A 297 3.20 24.03 24.01
CA THR A 297 1.98 24.31 23.24
C THR A 297 2.26 25.52 22.35
N SER A 298 3.00 25.32 21.25
CA SER A 298 2.85 26.17 20.09
C SER A 298 1.43 25.92 19.62
N SER A 299 0.55 26.87 19.94
CA SER A 299 -0.81 26.97 19.41
C SER A 299 -0.84 26.44 17.99
N ALA A 300 -1.84 25.62 17.66
CA ALA A 300 -2.15 25.12 16.32
C ALA A 300 -1.85 26.13 15.20
N GLN A 301 -0.60 26.23 14.80
CA GLN A 301 -0.19 26.90 13.59
C GLN A 301 -0.42 25.82 12.55
N ARG A 302 -1.60 25.88 11.91
CA ARG A 302 -1.83 25.16 10.65
C ARG A 302 -0.55 25.32 9.83
N ALA A 303 -0.01 24.21 9.33
CA ALA A 303 1.15 24.26 8.47
C ALA A 303 0.88 25.31 7.38
N PRO A 304 1.80 26.27 7.13
CA PRO A 304 1.53 27.45 6.30
C PRO A 304 1.16 27.18 4.82
N GLY A 305 1.00 25.91 4.43
CA GLY A 305 0.61 25.44 3.10
C GLY A 305 -0.55 24.43 3.02
N GLY A 306 -1.15 24.10 4.17
CA GLY A 306 -2.20 23.08 4.27
C GLY A 306 -1.75 21.65 3.92
N ILE A 307 -2.68 20.69 3.98
CA ILE A 307 -2.43 19.26 3.71
C ILE A 307 -1.76 18.99 2.35
N HIS A 308 -2.09 19.79 1.34
CA HIS A 308 -1.60 19.61 -0.01
C HIS A 308 -0.09 19.87 -0.11
N GLU A 309 0.40 20.95 0.53
CA GLU A 309 1.83 21.26 0.61
C GLU A 309 2.56 20.26 1.50
N TYR A 310 1.98 19.90 2.65
CA TYR A 310 2.56 18.92 3.57
C TYR A 310 2.84 17.57 2.86
N LEU A 311 1.83 17.00 2.19
CA LEU A 311 2.00 15.76 1.43
C LEU A 311 2.97 15.93 0.26
N SER A 312 2.92 17.07 -0.45
CA SER A 312 3.78 17.33 -1.60
C SER A 312 5.26 17.42 -1.22
N ASN A 313 5.57 18.11 -0.13
CA ASN A 313 6.95 18.34 0.31
C ASN A 313 7.61 17.03 0.75
N VAL A 314 6.90 16.21 1.53
CA VAL A 314 7.43 14.92 2.00
C VAL A 314 7.50 13.90 0.86
N ALA A 315 6.48 13.83 -0.01
CA ALA A 315 6.46 12.84 -1.10
C ALA A 315 7.60 13.03 -2.13
N LYS A 316 8.10 14.27 -2.30
CA LYS A 316 9.22 14.62 -3.20
C LYS A 316 10.58 14.22 -2.66
N LEU A 317 10.70 13.91 -1.37
CA LEU A 317 11.97 13.47 -0.80
C LEU A 317 12.43 12.17 -1.47
N THR A 318 13.74 12.05 -1.69
CA THR A 318 14.36 10.80 -2.15
C THR A 318 14.33 9.75 -1.05
N GLU A 319 14.70 10.17 0.16
CA GLU A 319 14.70 9.40 1.39
C GLU A 319 14.21 10.25 2.57
N LEU A 320 13.69 9.58 3.60
CA LEU A 320 13.24 10.22 4.83
C LEU A 320 14.34 10.08 5.89
N ASP A 321 15.12 11.14 6.08
CA ASP A 321 16.22 11.19 7.03
C ASP A 321 15.75 11.48 8.48
N VAL A 322 16.68 11.52 9.43
CA VAL A 322 16.37 11.76 10.84
C VAL A 322 15.80 13.17 11.06
N ALA A 323 16.30 14.17 10.34
CA ALA A 323 15.86 15.55 10.50
C ALA A 323 14.43 15.74 9.96
N SER A 324 14.17 15.26 8.74
CA SER A 324 12.83 15.32 8.12
C SER A 324 11.80 14.52 8.90
N SER A 325 12.21 13.41 9.55
CA SER A 325 11.31 12.62 10.41
C SER A 325 10.78 13.40 11.62
N LYS A 326 11.54 14.36 12.15
CA LYS A 326 11.15 15.13 13.35
C LYS A 326 10.09 16.18 13.07
N VAL A 327 10.05 16.72 11.86
CA VAL A 327 9.09 17.77 11.45
C VAL A 327 7.78 17.20 10.91
N LEU A 328 7.66 15.87 10.80
CA LEU A 328 6.41 15.23 10.35
C LEU A 328 5.24 15.46 11.29
N SER A 329 5.49 15.71 12.58
CA SER A 329 4.45 15.98 13.57
C SER A 329 3.67 17.27 13.31
N ASP A 330 4.27 18.26 12.64
CA ASP A 330 3.66 19.57 12.41
C ASP A 330 2.42 19.51 11.51
N GLY A 331 2.43 18.64 10.49
CA GLY A 331 1.30 18.47 9.55
C GLY A 331 0.38 17.29 9.89
N LEU A 332 0.73 16.47 10.89
CA LEU A 332 -0.02 15.26 11.23
C LEU A 332 -1.46 15.54 11.73
N PRO A 333 -1.72 16.56 12.57
CA PRO A 333 -3.09 16.89 12.98
C PRO A 333 -4.00 17.16 11.78
N GLU A 334 -3.58 18.05 10.88
CA GLU A 334 -4.38 18.40 9.70
C GLU A 334 -4.61 17.18 8.77
N LEU A 335 -3.62 16.30 8.64
CA LEU A 335 -3.77 15.04 7.92
C LEU A 335 -4.86 14.14 8.55
N LEU A 336 -4.85 13.98 9.88
CA LEU A 336 -5.86 13.16 10.57
C LEU A 336 -7.27 13.74 10.37
N ASP A 337 -7.44 15.07 10.51
CA ASP A 337 -8.75 15.70 10.35
C ASP A 337 -9.28 15.53 8.91
N ALA A 338 -8.42 15.75 7.92
CA ALA A 338 -8.80 15.63 6.52
C ALA A 338 -9.23 14.20 6.17
N ILE A 339 -8.47 13.19 6.60
CA ILE A 339 -8.81 11.78 6.35
C ILE A 339 -10.02 11.35 7.20
N GLY A 340 -10.18 11.89 8.40
CA GLY A 340 -11.35 11.68 9.25
C GLY A 340 -12.63 12.12 8.54
N VAL A 341 -12.65 13.34 7.99
CA VAL A 341 -13.78 13.84 7.18
C VAL A 341 -14.03 12.97 5.96
N LEU A 342 -12.99 12.57 5.22
CA LEU A 342 -13.16 11.72 4.04
C LEU A 342 -13.71 10.32 4.40
N SER A 343 -13.29 9.77 5.53
CA SER A 343 -13.72 8.44 5.97
C SER A 343 -15.16 8.43 6.48
N SER A 344 -15.61 9.51 7.10
CA SER A 344 -16.99 9.64 7.62
C SER A 344 -18.04 9.73 6.51
N GLU A 345 -17.66 10.10 5.28
CA GLU A 345 -18.54 10.08 4.10
C GLU A 345 -18.99 8.66 3.69
N SER A 346 -18.25 7.62 4.10
CA SER A 346 -18.49 6.25 3.67
C SER A 346 -19.54 5.53 4.52
N HIS A 347 -20.45 4.79 3.89
CA HIS A 347 -21.42 3.96 4.63
C HIS A 347 -20.88 2.59 5.05
N SER A 348 -19.64 2.27 4.69
CA SER A 348 -19.03 0.99 5.02
C SER A 348 -18.65 0.91 6.50
N GLU A 349 -19.11 -0.13 7.21
CA GLU A 349 -18.84 -0.32 8.65
C GLU A 349 -17.34 -0.30 8.96
N ILE A 350 -16.53 -0.93 8.12
CA ILE A 350 -15.07 -0.99 8.30
C ILE A 350 -14.43 0.40 8.17
N LEU A 351 -14.98 1.30 7.34
CA LEU A 351 -14.48 2.67 7.21
C LEU A 351 -15.00 3.59 8.32
N GLN A 352 -16.18 3.30 8.87
CA GLN A 352 -16.66 3.96 10.08
C GLN A 352 -15.83 3.58 11.31
N GLU A 353 -15.44 2.32 11.44
CA GLU A 353 -14.47 1.89 12.46
C GLU A 353 -13.10 2.57 12.25
N ALA A 354 -12.64 2.65 11.01
CA ALA A 354 -11.40 3.35 10.66
C ALA A 354 -11.46 4.83 11.04
N HIS A 355 -12.57 5.51 10.76
CA HIS A 355 -12.81 6.89 11.17
C HIS A 355 -12.75 7.05 12.69
N GLY A 356 -13.51 6.26 13.45
CA GLY A 356 -13.47 6.30 14.91
C GLY A 356 -12.07 6.01 15.48
N ARG A 357 -11.26 5.19 14.79
CA ARG A 357 -9.86 4.96 15.17
C ARG A 357 -9.00 6.21 14.96
N LEU A 358 -9.20 6.95 13.87
CA LEU A 358 -8.44 8.18 13.61
C LEU A 358 -8.80 9.30 14.60
N GLU A 359 -10.06 9.37 15.07
CA GLU A 359 -10.46 10.26 16.15
C GLU A 359 -9.68 9.97 17.44
N VAL A 360 -9.60 8.68 17.83
CA VAL A 360 -8.76 8.27 18.98
C VAL A 360 -7.30 8.66 18.76
N CYS A 361 -6.76 8.44 17.55
CA CYS A 361 -5.39 8.87 17.22
C CYS A 361 -5.20 10.37 17.38
N ARG A 362 -6.21 11.19 17.05
CA ARG A 362 -6.18 12.64 17.20
C ARG A 362 -6.21 13.06 18.67
N GLU A 363 -7.12 12.52 19.46
CA GLU A 363 -7.20 12.77 20.92
C GLU A 363 -5.88 12.41 21.63
N MET A 364 -5.22 11.33 21.19
CA MET A 364 -3.93 10.89 21.74
C MET A 364 -2.77 11.86 21.42
N LEU A 365 -2.85 12.62 20.34
CA LEU A 365 -1.86 13.68 20.05
C LEU A 365 -2.07 14.89 20.97
N ASP A 366 -3.32 15.28 21.20
CA ASP A 366 -3.67 16.47 22.00
C ASP A 366 -3.47 16.25 23.51
N SER A 367 -3.72 15.04 24.00
CA SER A 367 -3.64 14.71 25.42
C SER A 367 -2.21 14.48 25.94
N GLY A 368 -1.20 14.38 25.06
CA GLY A 368 0.18 14.04 25.43
C GLY A 368 0.32 12.71 26.19
N ALA A 369 -0.75 11.89 26.22
CA ALA A 369 -0.84 10.73 27.09
C ALA A 369 -0.12 9.50 26.50
N PRO A 370 0.55 8.69 27.33
CA PRO A 370 1.37 7.56 26.90
C PRO A 370 0.62 6.43 26.14
#